data_AF-A0A9W3HN54-F1
#
_entry.id   AF-A0A9W3HN54-F1
#
_cell.length_a   1.000
_cell.length_b   1.000
_cell.length_c   1.000
_cell.angle_alpha   90.00
_cell.angle_beta   90.00
_cell.angle_gamma   90.00
#
_symmetry.space_group_name_H-M   'P 1'
#
loop_
_entity.id
_entity.type
_entity.pdbx_description
1 polymer ?
#
loop_
_entity_poly.entity_id
_entity_poly.type
_entity_poly.pdbx_seq_one_letter_code
_entity_poly.pdbx_strand_id
1 'polypeptide(L)'
;MVQCLTNHRRLSYNAASNKTRLSRTPGNRIVYLYTKKVGKASKSACGVCPGRRRGAHIVRPNVLTRWSKTRKHLSRACGGSTCAPRVCDRIKDAFLIDEQKVIVKVLKSRAQSQKAKFKNEAFLSNKKVKKRGKKETFSPWQRGGKGFHKTWGKQNQP
;
A
#
# COMPACT_ATOMS: atom_id res chain seq x y z
N MET A 1 -30.23 61.17 16.68
CA MET A 1 -30.25 60.11 17.72
C MET A 1 -29.73 58.80 17.11
N VAL A 2 -28.86 58.08 17.83
CA VAL A 2 -28.35 56.76 17.41
C VAL A 2 -29.24 55.67 18.00
N GLN A 3 -29.58 54.64 17.22
CA GLN A 3 -30.44 53.55 17.68
C GLN A 3 -29.64 52.53 18.52
N CYS A 4 -30.06 52.29 19.76
CA CYS A 4 -29.51 51.22 20.62
C CYS A 4 -30.14 49.86 20.28
N LEU A 5 -29.38 48.77 20.50
CA LEU A 5 -29.79 47.41 20.15
C LEU A 5 -29.68 46.47 21.35
N THR A 6 -30.64 45.55 21.47
CA THR A 6 -30.66 44.51 22.49
C THR A 6 -30.60 43.12 21.85
N ASN A 7 -30.01 42.16 22.56
CA ASN A 7 -30.01 40.76 22.11
C ASN A 7 -31.44 40.19 22.17
N HIS A 8 -31.84 39.43 21.14
CA HIS A 8 -33.17 38.80 21.08
C HIS A 8 -33.21 37.40 21.73
N ARG A 9 -32.04 36.82 22.03
CA ARG A 9 -31.92 35.52 22.72
C ARG A 9 -31.74 35.72 24.22
N ARG A 10 -32.06 34.66 24.98
CA ARG A 10 -31.81 34.57 26.43
C ARG A 10 -30.34 34.74 26.81
N LEU A 11 -29.40 34.36 25.93
CA LEU A 11 -27.96 34.49 26.19
C LEU A 11 -27.51 35.95 26.03
N SER A 12 -27.07 36.54 27.15
CA SER A 12 -26.60 37.93 27.23
C SER A 12 -25.12 38.11 26.86
N TYR A 13 -24.28 37.09 27.04
CA TYR A 13 -22.83 37.19 26.86
C TYR A 13 -22.37 37.14 25.39
N ASN A 14 -21.19 37.74 25.13
CA ASN A 14 -20.50 37.73 23.84
C ASN A 14 -19.72 36.42 23.58
N ALA A 15 -20.43 35.29 23.61
CA ALA A 15 -19.85 33.97 23.34
C ALA A 15 -19.68 33.72 21.84
N ALA A 16 -18.82 32.76 21.47
CA ALA A 16 -18.61 32.35 20.07
C ALA A 16 -19.89 31.81 19.39
N SER A 17 -20.87 31.33 20.17
CA SER A 17 -22.19 30.89 19.69
C SER A 17 -23.18 32.03 19.46
N ASN A 18 -22.92 33.22 20.03
CA ASN A 18 -23.83 34.36 20.07
C ASN A 18 -23.38 35.53 19.18
N LYS A 19 -22.58 35.25 18.15
CA LYS A 19 -22.15 36.29 17.21
C LYS A 19 -23.34 36.76 16.36
N THR A 20 -23.41 38.06 16.13
CA THR A 20 -24.49 38.75 15.43
C THR A 20 -23.95 39.55 14.25
N ARG A 21 -24.83 39.89 13.30
CA ARG A 21 -24.59 40.90 12.27
C ARG A 21 -25.73 41.90 12.30
N LEU A 22 -25.44 43.16 12.00
CA LEU A 22 -26.46 44.20 11.88
C LEU A 22 -27.13 44.12 10.50
N SER A 23 -28.44 44.30 10.46
CA SER A 23 -29.22 44.36 9.24
C SER A 23 -30.28 45.45 9.36
N ARG A 24 -30.42 46.27 8.31
CA ARG A 24 -31.56 47.19 8.19
C ARG A 24 -32.75 46.40 7.65
N THR A 25 -33.86 46.49 8.37
CA THR A 25 -35.12 45.88 7.96
C THR A 25 -35.89 46.81 7.01
N PRO A 26 -36.86 46.31 6.23
CA PRO A 26 -37.71 47.14 5.37
C PRO A 26 -38.43 48.27 6.12
N GLY A 27 -38.76 48.07 7.40
CA GLY A 27 -39.33 49.10 8.28
C GLY A 27 -38.31 50.13 8.79
N ASN A 28 -37.13 50.22 8.16
CA ASN A 28 -36.04 51.15 8.48
C ASN A 28 -35.52 51.06 9.93
N ARG A 29 -35.56 49.86 10.54
CA ARG A 29 -34.99 49.59 11.87
C ARG A 29 -33.74 48.75 11.75
N ILE A 30 -32.70 49.08 12.50
CA ILE A 30 -31.50 48.25 12.64
C ILE A 30 -31.79 47.14 13.65
N VAL A 31 -31.50 45.88 13.29
CA VAL A 31 -31.77 44.69 14.12
C VAL A 31 -30.58 43.72 14.08
N TYR A 32 -30.38 42.95 15.16
CA TYR A 32 -29.41 41.84 15.18
C TYR A 32 -29.94 40.59 14.46
N LEU A 33 -29.18 40.09 13.50
CA LEU A 33 -29.33 38.75 12.96
C LEU A 33 -28.22 37.83 13.48
N TYR A 34 -28.61 36.69 14.06
CA TYR A 34 -27.65 35.73 14.58
C TYR A 34 -26.98 34.95 13.46
N THR A 35 -25.65 35.06 13.38
CA THR A 35 -24.87 34.31 12.40
C THR A 35 -24.55 32.92 12.92
N LYS A 36 -24.52 31.95 11.99
CA LYS A 36 -24.02 30.62 12.31
C LYS A 36 -22.48 30.68 12.24
N LYS A 37 -21.79 30.03 13.18
CA LYS A 37 -20.33 29.83 13.08
C LYS A 37 -19.96 29.26 11.71
N VAL A 38 -18.87 29.77 11.17
CA VAL A 38 -18.33 29.34 9.88
C VAL A 38 -17.96 27.85 9.90
N GLY A 39 -18.24 27.19 8.78
CA GLY A 39 -17.82 25.82 8.55
C GLY A 39 -16.31 25.71 8.33
N LYS A 40 -15.85 24.48 8.15
CA LYS A 40 -14.46 24.17 7.78
C LYS A 40 -14.52 23.16 6.63
N ALA A 41 -13.83 23.43 5.52
CA ALA A 41 -13.74 22.46 4.43
C ALA A 41 -13.00 21.18 4.89
N SER A 42 -13.30 20.04 4.27
CA SER A 42 -12.67 18.77 4.59
C SER A 42 -11.15 18.83 4.42
N LYS A 43 -10.41 18.40 5.45
CA LYS A 43 -8.98 18.14 5.33
C LYS A 43 -8.78 16.91 4.43
N SER A 44 -7.69 16.89 3.67
CA SER A 44 -7.31 15.68 2.96
C SER A 44 -6.73 14.64 3.91
N ALA A 45 -7.10 13.38 3.73
CA ALA A 45 -6.62 12.22 4.48
C ALA A 45 -5.16 11.82 4.12
N CYS A 46 -4.46 12.61 3.30
CA CYS A 46 -3.10 12.30 2.86
C CYS A 46 -2.04 12.45 3.96
N GLY A 47 -2.34 13.12 5.07
CA GLY A 47 -1.41 13.36 6.20
C GLY A 47 -0.26 14.34 5.91
N VAL A 48 0.21 14.40 4.66
CA VAL A 48 1.36 15.21 4.23
C VAL A 48 0.95 16.61 3.78
N CYS A 49 -0.19 16.75 3.09
CA CYS A 49 -0.62 18.07 2.63
C CYS A 49 -1.28 18.86 3.78
N PRO A 50 -0.77 20.06 4.12
CA PRO A 50 -1.39 20.92 5.14
C PRO A 50 -2.68 21.58 4.64
N GLY A 51 -2.91 21.56 3.32
CA GLY A 51 -4.05 22.19 2.67
C GLY A 51 -5.38 21.47 2.85
N ARG A 52 -6.47 22.23 2.72
CA ARG A 52 -7.83 21.67 2.63
C ARG A 52 -8.13 21.24 1.20
N ARG A 53 -9.09 20.33 1.03
CA ARG A 53 -9.48 19.82 -0.28
C ARG A 53 -10.08 20.95 -1.13
N ARG A 54 -9.48 21.24 -2.28
CA ARG A 54 -10.02 22.18 -3.26
C ARG A 54 -11.38 21.68 -3.76
N GLY A 55 -12.34 22.58 -3.97
CA GLY A 55 -13.70 22.24 -4.38
C GLY A 55 -14.57 21.59 -3.30
N ALA A 56 -14.06 21.39 -2.07
CA ALA A 56 -14.91 21.04 -0.94
C ALA A 56 -15.55 22.31 -0.36
N HIS A 57 -16.87 22.30 -0.18
CA HIS A 57 -17.56 23.46 0.36
C HIS A 57 -17.28 23.66 1.86
N ILE A 58 -17.19 24.93 2.26
CA ILE A 58 -16.96 25.35 3.64
C ILE A 58 -18.32 25.44 4.36
N VAL A 59 -18.79 24.31 4.87
CA VAL A 59 -20.07 24.23 5.59
C VAL A 59 -19.94 23.46 6.89
N ARG A 60 -20.97 23.57 7.74
CA ARG A 60 -21.04 22.82 9.00
C ARG A 60 -21.53 21.39 8.74
N PRO A 61 -21.13 20.40 9.55
CA PRO A 61 -21.53 19.00 9.36
C PRO A 61 -23.05 18.82 9.22
N ASN A 62 -23.85 19.51 10.05
CA ASN A 62 -25.32 19.41 9.99
C ASN A 62 -25.94 19.98 8.70
N VAL A 63 -25.25 20.91 8.03
CA VAL A 63 -25.68 21.43 6.73
C VAL A 63 -25.22 20.47 5.63
N LEU A 64 -24.01 19.93 5.79
CA LEU A 64 -23.43 18.96 4.86
C LEU A 64 -24.32 17.72 4.75
N THR A 65 -24.88 17.19 5.85
CA THR A 65 -25.74 16.00 5.80
C THR A 65 -26.92 16.17 4.85
N ARG A 66 -27.56 17.35 4.84
CA ARG A 66 -28.73 17.70 4.00
C ARG A 66 -28.41 17.88 2.51
N TRP A 67 -27.15 18.05 2.14
CA TRP A 67 -26.78 18.32 0.75
C TRP A 67 -26.76 17.06 -0.12
N SER A 68 -26.99 17.24 -1.41
CA SER A 68 -26.87 16.17 -2.41
C SER A 68 -25.44 15.63 -2.50
N LYS A 69 -25.30 14.38 -2.99
CA LYS A 69 -24.01 13.69 -3.05
C LYS A 69 -22.99 14.46 -3.89
N THR A 70 -23.38 14.96 -5.07
CA THR A 70 -22.50 15.68 -6.01
C THR A 70 -21.82 16.90 -5.39
N ARG A 71 -22.48 17.57 -4.43
CA ARG A 71 -21.89 18.71 -3.71
C ARG A 71 -20.88 18.30 -2.64
N LYS A 72 -20.85 17.04 -2.21
CA LYS A 72 -20.00 16.57 -1.10
C LYS A 72 -18.62 16.09 -1.57
N HIS A 73 -18.52 15.61 -2.80
CA HIS A 73 -17.31 14.97 -3.33
C HIS A 73 -17.02 15.45 -4.75
N LEU A 74 -15.78 15.23 -5.21
CA LEU A 74 -15.37 15.50 -6.58
C LEU A 74 -15.48 14.20 -7.39
N SER A 75 -15.86 14.30 -8.67
CA SER A 75 -15.98 13.18 -9.60
C SER A 75 -14.61 12.64 -10.04
N ARG A 76 -13.88 12.01 -9.11
CA ARG A 76 -12.62 11.30 -9.36
C ARG A 76 -12.36 10.23 -8.31
N ALA A 77 -11.42 9.33 -8.57
CA ALA A 77 -10.91 8.38 -7.58
C ALA A 77 -10.48 9.10 -6.29
N CYS A 78 -10.99 8.63 -5.15
CA CYS A 78 -10.76 9.22 -3.83
C CYS A 78 -11.09 10.74 -3.74
N GLY A 79 -12.02 11.25 -4.56
CA GLY A 79 -12.36 12.67 -4.66
C GLY A 79 -12.99 13.30 -3.40
N GLY A 80 -13.32 12.48 -2.40
CA GLY A 80 -13.82 12.88 -1.09
C GLY A 80 -12.77 12.91 0.02
N SER A 81 -11.67 12.19 -0.13
CA SER A 81 -10.72 11.92 0.96
C SER A 81 -9.31 12.40 0.63
N THR A 82 -8.87 12.24 -0.62
CA THR A 82 -7.47 12.46 -1.02
C THR A 82 -7.34 13.65 -1.98
N CYS A 83 -6.20 14.33 -1.90
CA CYS A 83 -5.84 15.40 -2.84
C CYS A 83 -5.45 14.79 -4.20
N ALA A 84 -5.70 15.52 -5.28
CA ALA A 84 -5.37 15.09 -6.64
C ALA A 84 -3.91 14.63 -6.82
N PRO A 85 -2.87 15.39 -6.39
CA PRO A 85 -1.49 14.97 -6.58
C PRO A 85 -1.19 13.61 -5.91
N ARG A 86 -1.65 13.41 -4.67
CA ARG A 86 -1.43 12.15 -3.95
C ARG A 86 -2.16 10.96 -4.57
N VAL A 87 -3.27 11.19 -5.28
CA VAL A 87 -3.93 10.11 -6.04
C VAL A 87 -3.04 9.70 -7.22
N CYS A 88 -2.47 10.66 -7.95
CA CYS A 88 -1.54 10.38 -9.04
C CYS A 88 -0.30 9.64 -8.56
N ASP A 89 0.30 10.06 -7.45
CA ASP A 89 1.48 9.41 -6.88
C ASP A 89 1.17 7.96 -6.51
N ARG A 90 0.05 7.70 -5.83
CA ARG A 90 -0.38 6.34 -5.48
C ARG A 90 -0.57 5.43 -6.71
N ILE A 91 -1.09 5.97 -7.81
CA ILE A 91 -1.27 5.21 -9.05
C ILE A 91 0.10 4.84 -9.62
N LYS A 92 1.03 5.80 -9.70
CA LYS A 92 2.39 5.57 -10.19
C LYS A 92 3.17 4.60 -9.30
N ASP A 93 3.13 4.81 -8.00
CA ASP A 93 3.82 3.98 -7.01
C ASP A 93 3.32 2.54 -7.07
N ALA A 94 2.00 2.34 -7.09
CA ALA A 94 1.41 1.00 -7.20
C ALA A 94 1.85 0.30 -8.50
N PHE A 95 1.80 1.02 -9.62
CA PHE A 95 2.22 0.49 -10.91
C PHE A 95 3.70 0.08 -10.92
N LEU A 96 4.60 0.97 -10.52
CA LEU A 96 6.05 0.71 -10.52
C LEU A 96 6.44 -0.42 -9.56
N ILE A 97 5.80 -0.48 -8.39
CA ILE A 97 6.02 -1.56 -7.42
C ILE A 97 5.59 -2.90 -8.01
N ASP A 98 4.47 -2.96 -8.72
CA ASP A 98 4.01 -4.21 -9.32
C ASP A 98 4.87 -4.64 -10.51
N GLU A 99 5.31 -3.70 -11.36
CA GLU A 99 6.28 -3.97 -12.42
C GLU A 99 7.60 -4.52 -11.85
N GLN A 100 8.13 -3.88 -10.81
CA GLN A 100 9.35 -4.34 -10.16
C GLN A 100 9.18 -5.73 -9.54
N LYS A 101 8.02 -6.05 -8.95
CA LYS A 101 7.72 -7.40 -8.45
C LYS A 101 7.71 -8.43 -9.57
N VAL A 102 7.14 -8.11 -10.73
CA VAL A 102 7.13 -9.02 -11.91
C VAL A 102 8.55 -9.25 -12.40
N ILE A 103 9.34 -8.19 -12.57
CA ILE A 103 10.75 -8.28 -13.00
C ILE A 103 11.56 -9.14 -12.03
N VAL A 104 11.43 -8.90 -10.72
CA VAL A 104 12.13 -9.69 -9.69
C VAL A 104 11.73 -11.18 -9.75
N LYS A 105 10.46 -11.50 -10.00
CA LYS A 105 10.00 -12.89 -10.18
C LYS A 105 10.63 -13.53 -11.43
N VAL A 106 10.67 -12.82 -12.55
CA VAL A 106 11.25 -13.32 -13.82
C VAL A 106 12.77 -13.52 -13.71
N LEU A 107 13.49 -12.60 -13.06
CA LEU A 107 14.93 -12.76 -12.84
C LEU A 107 15.23 -13.96 -11.94
N LYS A 108 14.43 -14.17 -10.89
CA LYS A 108 14.56 -15.35 -10.02
C LYS A 108 14.29 -16.66 -10.77
N SER A 109 13.24 -16.73 -11.59
CA SER A 109 12.92 -17.94 -12.36
C SER A 109 13.98 -18.24 -13.44
N ARG A 110 14.53 -17.21 -14.10
CA ARG A 110 15.62 -17.36 -15.06
C ARG A 110 16.90 -17.87 -14.39
N ALA A 111 17.27 -17.34 -13.23
CA ALA A 111 18.41 -17.82 -12.46
C ALA A 111 18.25 -19.28 -12.00
N GLN A 112 17.03 -19.69 -11.59
CA GLN A 112 16.73 -21.07 -11.21
C GLN A 112 16.81 -22.02 -12.40
N SER A 113 16.25 -21.66 -13.55
CA SER A 113 16.30 -22.49 -14.76
C SER A 113 17.73 -22.64 -15.29
N GLN A 114 18.57 -21.59 -15.26
CA GLN A 114 20.00 -21.70 -15.61
C GLN A 114 20.74 -22.63 -14.65
N LYS A 115 20.54 -22.50 -13.32
CA LYS A 115 21.14 -23.42 -12.34
C LYS A 115 20.72 -24.87 -12.57
N ALA A 116 19.46 -25.12 -12.92
CA ALA A 116 18.99 -26.47 -13.26
C ALA A 116 19.65 -27.00 -14.54
N LYS A 117 19.80 -26.17 -15.58
CA LYS A 117 20.54 -26.53 -16.81
C LYS A 117 21.99 -26.91 -16.51
N PHE A 118 22.74 -26.06 -15.78
CA PHE A 118 24.13 -26.36 -15.39
C PHE A 118 24.24 -27.63 -14.55
N LYS A 119 23.32 -27.87 -13.60
CA LYS A 119 23.28 -29.12 -12.82
C LYS A 119 23.02 -30.34 -13.72
N ASN A 120 22.12 -30.23 -14.69
CA ASN A 120 21.82 -31.30 -15.63
C ASN A 120 23.01 -31.58 -16.57
N GLU A 121 23.68 -30.54 -17.07
CA GLU A 121 24.89 -30.67 -17.89
C GLU A 121 26.04 -31.33 -17.11
N ALA A 122 26.27 -30.90 -15.85
CA ALA A 122 27.25 -31.52 -14.96
C ALA A 122 26.89 -32.98 -14.60
N PHE A 123 25.61 -33.30 -14.46
CA PHE A 123 25.15 -34.67 -14.25
C PHE A 123 25.39 -35.56 -15.49
N LEU A 124 25.09 -35.04 -16.68
CA LEU A 124 25.30 -35.75 -17.95
C LEU A 124 26.80 -35.99 -18.22
N SER A 125 27.67 -35.04 -17.91
CA SER A 125 29.13 -35.21 -18.08
C SER A 125 29.69 -36.29 -17.14
N ASN A 126 29.32 -36.28 -15.85
CA ASN A 126 29.74 -37.31 -14.89
C ASN A 126 29.22 -38.71 -15.24
N LYS A 127 27.98 -38.83 -15.74
CA LYS A 127 27.43 -40.12 -16.21
C LYS A 127 28.21 -40.68 -17.41
N LYS A 128 28.72 -39.80 -18.30
CA LYS A 128 29.53 -40.17 -19.46
C LYS A 128 30.93 -40.65 -19.05
N VAL A 129 31.57 -39.98 -18.08
CA VAL A 129 32.86 -40.41 -17.50
C VAL A 129 32.73 -41.77 -16.81
N LYS A 130 31.67 -41.98 -16.00
CA LYS A 130 31.41 -43.25 -15.31
C LYS A 130 31.11 -44.42 -16.28
N LYS A 131 30.52 -44.14 -17.45
CA LYS A 131 30.34 -45.12 -18.54
C LYS A 131 31.64 -45.46 -19.28
N ARG A 132 32.59 -44.53 -19.38
CA ARG A 132 33.92 -44.77 -19.98
C ARG A 132 34.80 -45.64 -19.06
N GLY A 133 34.87 -45.33 -17.77
CA GLY A 133 35.65 -46.14 -16.80
C GLY A 133 35.12 -47.57 -16.55
N LYS A 134 33.85 -47.85 -16.86
CA LYS A 134 33.29 -49.22 -16.81
C LYS A 134 33.58 -50.07 -18.06
N LYS A 135 34.01 -49.47 -19.17
CA LYS A 135 34.44 -50.21 -20.37
C LYS A 135 35.90 -50.68 -20.29
N GLU A 136 36.70 -50.09 -19.41
CA GLU A 136 38.13 -50.40 -19.25
C GLU A 136 38.42 -51.52 -18.23
N THR A 137 37.41 -52.06 -17.54
CA THR A 137 37.59 -53.08 -16.48
C THR A 137 36.96 -54.45 -16.75
N PHE A 138 36.56 -54.75 -18.00
CA PHE A 138 36.10 -56.10 -18.37
C PHE A 138 37.14 -56.78 -19.26
N SER A 139 38.24 -57.23 -18.65
CA SER A 139 39.19 -58.17 -19.27
C SER A 139 38.68 -59.59 -19.10
N PRO A 140 38.43 -60.36 -20.18
CA PRO A 140 38.05 -61.76 -20.07
C PRO A 140 39.23 -62.66 -19.64
N TRP A 141 39.05 -63.33 -18.48
CA TRP A 141 39.53 -64.69 -18.17
C TRP A 141 41.04 -64.98 -18.10
N GLN A 142 41.52 -65.32 -16.90
CA GLN A 142 42.58 -66.33 -16.73
C GLN A 142 42.16 -67.34 -15.65
N ARG A 143 42.14 -68.62 -16.06
CA ARG A 143 41.92 -69.80 -15.21
C ARG A 143 43.17 -70.12 -14.38
N GLY A 144 42.91 -70.62 -13.17
CA GLY A 144 43.83 -71.43 -12.36
C GLY A 144 44.37 -70.65 -11.17
N GLY A 145 44.33 -71.12 -9.93
CA GLY A 145 43.89 -72.40 -9.39
C GLY A 145 44.60 -72.61 -8.05
N LYS A 146 43.82 -73.07 -7.06
CA LYS A 146 44.21 -73.76 -5.81
C LYS A 146 44.86 -72.93 -4.69
N GLY A 147 44.25 -73.05 -3.51
CA GLY A 147 44.98 -73.54 -2.33
C GLY A 147 44.87 -72.68 -1.07
N PHE A 148 44.19 -73.25 -0.06
CA PHE A 148 44.56 -73.22 1.36
C PHE A 148 44.41 -71.88 2.11
N HIS A 149 44.05 -71.74 3.39
CA HIS A 149 43.41 -72.51 4.46
C HIS A 149 43.39 -71.54 5.67
N LYS A 150 42.29 -71.47 6.46
CA LYS A 150 42.24 -71.18 7.94
C LYS A 150 42.93 -69.89 8.46
N THR A 151 42.47 -69.09 9.44
CA THR A 151 41.47 -69.15 10.52
C THR A 151 41.51 -67.81 11.30
N TRP A 152 40.38 -67.42 11.90
CA TRP A 152 40.18 -66.71 13.19
C TRP A 152 40.64 -65.26 13.40
N GLY A 153 39.74 -64.50 14.07
CA GLY A 153 40.07 -63.25 14.75
C GLY A 153 38.90 -62.27 14.94
N LYS A 154 37.81 -62.70 15.58
CA LYS A 154 36.80 -61.76 16.14
C LYS A 154 37.43 -61.09 17.36
N GLN A 155 37.40 -59.76 17.42
CA GLN A 155 37.30 -59.03 18.68
C GLN A 155 36.53 -57.73 18.48
N ASN A 156 35.48 -57.60 19.28
CA ASN A 156 34.53 -56.51 19.35
C ASN A 156 35.06 -55.40 20.26
N GLN A 157 34.84 -54.15 19.83
CA GLN A 157 34.40 -53.00 20.66
C GLN A 157 35.39 -52.41 21.69
N PRO A 158 35.13 -51.21 22.25
CA PRO A 158 33.89 -50.40 22.32
C PRO A 158 33.54 -49.55 21.09
#